data_AF-A0A1G0E2A8-F1
#
_entry.id   AF-A0A1G0E2A8-F1
#
_cell.length_a   1.000
_cell.length_b   1.000
_cell.length_c   1.000
_cell.angle_alpha   90.00
_cell.angle_beta   90.00
_cell.angle_gamma   90.00
#
_symmetry.space_group_name_H-M   'P 1'
#
loop_
_entity.id
_entity.type
_entity.pdbx_description
1 polymer ?
#
loop_
_entity_poly.entity_id
_entity_poly.type
_entity_poly.pdbx_seq_one_letter_code
_entity_poly.pdbx_strand_id
1 'polypeptide(L)'
;MDIKTITRNELLEIINENKEAIIVDVLDRSSYEKEHIPKAISIPLAELAVNAEKILPNKQAAIIVYCVGFECLASTQAVNTLVSLGYVNVMDYKGGLQDYREANLPMETGSVMKNTLASSITLKGLPLTLVGRKLTVNKPAPNFVAVNNALNRVTLDDFKGKVKVLTSFLSLDTPVCDLQVKAFNQNVTTLYSDVVVLGISKDLPFAQERFCALNHIDQVTILSDYQRSSFGINYGLLIKENNLLARAVIILDANDHVRYIQIIDEVTHAPNYEDALDQLNKVVHSPPLPKVDYASVHCIPCEEGMPPLEHETIVRRLQNLSNWECVEDLKLVKTFQFKDFIEAKYFLDLLSCIAEEQGHHPIFNLAYNKLRVTLTTHAAGGLTDNDFLLAKIIDEIT
;
A
#
# COMPACT_ATOMS: atom_id res chain seq x y z
N MET A 1 12.23 -42.97 18.88
CA MET A 1 13.20 -42.55 17.85
C MET A 1 13.99 -41.43 18.48
N ASP A 2 15.32 -41.50 18.48
CA ASP A 2 16.14 -40.44 19.06
C ASP A 2 16.00 -39.19 18.19
N ILE A 3 15.44 -38.13 18.76
CA ILE A 3 15.25 -36.85 18.08
C ILE A 3 16.63 -36.19 17.97
N LYS A 4 17.07 -35.96 16.74
CA LYS A 4 18.31 -35.22 16.49
C LYS A 4 18.09 -33.76 16.90
N THR A 5 18.87 -33.28 17.86
CA THR A 5 18.87 -31.87 18.28
C THR A 5 20.07 -31.13 17.72
N ILE A 6 19.95 -29.82 17.55
CA ILE A 6 21.07 -28.94 17.21
C ILE A 6 21.24 -27.83 18.26
N THR A 7 22.46 -27.32 18.37
CA THR A 7 22.84 -26.18 19.20
C THR A 7 22.70 -24.86 18.45
N ARG A 8 22.73 -23.74 19.18
CA ARG A 8 22.72 -22.39 18.59
C ARG A 8 23.90 -22.14 17.66
N ASN A 9 25.09 -22.65 18.00
CA ASN A 9 26.28 -22.47 17.16
C ASN A 9 26.12 -23.21 15.82
N GLU A 10 25.62 -24.44 15.84
CA GLU A 10 25.32 -25.20 14.61
C GLU A 10 24.24 -24.51 13.78
N LEU A 11 23.20 -23.97 14.41
CA LEU A 11 22.18 -23.16 13.73
C LEU A 11 22.78 -21.91 13.07
N LEU A 12 23.68 -21.20 13.76
CA LEU A 12 24.34 -20.01 13.24
C LEU A 12 25.28 -20.33 12.08
N GLU A 13 26.02 -21.43 12.14
CA GLU A 13 26.83 -21.90 11.00
C GLU A 13 25.96 -22.14 9.78
N ILE A 14 24.79 -22.76 9.96
CA ILE A 14 23.83 -22.99 8.87
C ILE A 14 23.31 -21.67 8.28
N ILE A 15 22.95 -20.70 9.13
CA ILE A 15 22.43 -19.39 8.71
C ILE A 15 23.51 -18.57 7.99
N ASN A 16 24.71 -18.48 8.57
CA ASN A 16 25.80 -17.60 8.14
C ASN A 16 26.56 -18.15 6.92
N GLU A 17 26.76 -19.47 6.85
CA GLU A 17 27.41 -20.12 5.70
C GLU A 17 26.41 -20.41 4.56
N ASN A 18 25.16 -19.98 4.72
CA ASN A 18 24.08 -20.15 3.76
C ASN A 18 23.89 -21.61 3.32
N LYS A 19 24.02 -22.55 4.26
CA LYS A 19 23.78 -23.98 4.01
C LYS A 19 22.30 -24.21 3.70
N GLU A 20 22.02 -25.12 2.76
CA GLU A 20 20.66 -25.48 2.36
C GLU A 20 19.92 -26.22 3.50
N ALA A 21 19.33 -25.48 4.42
CA ALA A 21 18.41 -25.99 5.43
C ALA A 21 17.20 -25.07 5.57
N ILE A 22 16.03 -25.67 5.78
CA ILE A 22 14.77 -24.97 5.96
C ILE A 22 14.51 -24.82 7.46
N ILE A 23 14.45 -23.58 7.94
CA ILE A 23 14.16 -23.27 9.34
C ILE A 23 12.65 -23.07 9.47
N VAL A 24 12.01 -23.73 10.42
CA VAL A 24 10.55 -23.75 10.59
C VAL A 24 10.19 -23.33 12.02
N ASP A 25 9.46 -22.23 12.12
CA ASP A 25 8.82 -21.78 13.35
C ASP A 25 7.46 -22.48 13.52
N VAL A 26 7.29 -23.18 14.65
CA VAL A 26 6.06 -23.93 14.95
C VAL A 26 5.15 -23.24 15.97
N LEU A 27 5.48 -22.01 16.38
CA LEU A 27 4.62 -21.16 17.20
C LEU A 27 3.38 -20.70 16.44
N ASP A 28 2.46 -20.04 17.14
CA ASP A 28 1.35 -19.36 16.47
C ASP A 28 1.87 -18.28 15.51
N ARG A 29 1.09 -18.01 14.47
CA ARG A 29 1.47 -17.06 13.42
C ARG A 29 1.69 -15.65 13.97
N SER A 30 0.97 -15.26 15.02
CA SER A 30 1.09 -13.94 15.64
C SER A 30 2.43 -13.74 16.36
N SER A 31 3.00 -14.82 16.89
CA SER A 31 4.31 -14.83 17.55
C SER A 31 5.42 -14.72 16.51
N TYR A 32 5.35 -15.51 15.44
CA TYR A 32 6.25 -15.42 14.30
C TYR A 32 6.25 -14.01 13.66
N GLU A 33 5.08 -13.39 13.54
CA GLU A 33 4.95 -12.04 12.99
C GLU A 33 5.64 -10.97 13.85
N LYS A 34 5.62 -11.12 15.18
CA LYS A 34 6.31 -10.19 16.08
C LYS A 34 7.82 -10.27 15.92
N GLU A 35 8.36 -11.49 15.94
CA GLU A 35 9.79 -11.76 15.78
C GLU A 35 10.01 -13.26 15.54
N HIS A 36 11.01 -13.59 14.73
CA HIS A 36 11.41 -14.96 14.43
C HIS A 36 12.89 -15.05 14.06
N ILE A 37 13.43 -16.27 14.03
CA ILE A 37 14.81 -16.52 13.63
C ILE A 37 14.95 -16.22 12.13
N PRO A 38 16.02 -15.55 11.67
CA PRO A 38 16.18 -15.19 10.26
C PRO A 38 16.02 -16.38 9.30
N LYS A 39 15.39 -16.15 8.14
CA LYS A 39 15.07 -17.15 7.11
C LYS A 39 14.07 -18.24 7.55
N ALA A 40 13.50 -18.15 8.75
CA ALA A 40 12.49 -19.11 9.19
C ALA A 40 11.19 -18.92 8.43
N ILE A 41 10.51 -20.02 8.10
CA ILE A 41 9.13 -20.02 7.62
C ILE A 41 8.17 -20.40 8.76
N SER A 42 6.97 -19.84 8.76
CA SER A 42 5.95 -20.16 9.77
C SER A 42 5.08 -21.34 9.32
N ILE A 43 5.09 -22.42 10.12
CA ILE A 43 4.11 -23.50 10.03
C ILE A 43 3.67 -23.86 11.45
N PRO A 44 2.62 -23.20 11.98
CA PRO A 44 2.15 -23.48 13.33
C PRO A 44 1.89 -24.97 13.54
N LEU A 45 2.25 -25.51 14.72
CA LEU A 45 2.14 -26.95 14.99
C LEU A 45 0.74 -27.51 14.68
N ALA A 46 -0.32 -26.76 14.99
CA ALA A 46 -1.70 -27.16 14.75
C ALA A 46 -2.04 -27.34 13.25
N GLU A 47 -1.31 -26.67 12.36
CA GLU A 47 -1.49 -26.71 10.91
C GLU A 47 -0.50 -27.66 10.22
N LEU A 48 0.55 -28.09 10.93
CA LEU A 48 1.70 -28.81 10.37
C LEU A 48 1.29 -30.10 9.68
N ALA A 49 0.43 -30.91 10.30
CA ALA A 49 -0.01 -32.19 9.75
C ALA A 49 -0.75 -32.05 8.41
N VAL A 50 -1.43 -30.91 8.19
CA VAL A 50 -2.25 -30.65 6.99
C VAL A 50 -1.43 -29.95 5.91
N ASN A 51 -0.56 -29.02 6.31
CA ASN A 51 0.10 -28.10 5.38
C ASN A 51 1.56 -28.45 5.06
N ALA A 52 2.20 -29.36 5.82
CA ALA A 52 3.62 -29.66 5.64
C ALA A 52 3.97 -30.08 4.21
N GLU A 53 3.29 -31.06 3.61
CA GLU A 53 3.63 -31.53 2.24
C GLU A 53 3.49 -30.45 1.17
N LYS A 54 2.56 -29.50 1.36
CA LYS A 54 2.36 -28.38 0.44
C LYS A 54 3.48 -27.34 0.55
N ILE A 55 3.96 -27.08 1.77
CA ILE A 55 4.95 -26.03 2.05
C ILE A 55 6.38 -26.56 1.94
N LEU A 56 6.59 -27.84 2.26
CA LEU A 56 7.87 -28.54 2.31
C LEU A 56 7.84 -29.75 1.34
N PRO A 57 7.71 -29.56 0.02
CA PRO A 57 7.49 -30.68 -0.90
C PRO A 57 8.66 -31.68 -0.97
N ASN A 58 9.87 -31.26 -0.62
CA ASN A 58 11.06 -32.12 -0.61
C ASN A 58 11.24 -32.81 0.76
N LYS A 59 10.89 -34.10 0.84
CA LYS A 59 10.99 -34.90 2.08
C LYS A 59 12.44 -35.20 2.51
N GLN A 60 13.41 -34.93 1.65
CA GLN A 60 14.84 -35.18 1.88
C GLN A 60 15.59 -33.91 2.36
N ALA A 61 14.95 -32.74 2.26
CA ALA A 61 15.53 -31.48 2.71
C ALA A 61 15.89 -31.52 4.20
N ALA A 62 16.99 -30.86 4.56
CA ALA A 62 17.32 -30.62 5.95
C ALA A 62 16.33 -29.60 6.55
N ILE A 63 15.61 -29.99 7.59
CA ILE A 63 14.60 -29.16 8.24
C ILE A 63 14.97 -28.97 9.70
N ILE A 64 14.97 -27.74 10.16
CA ILE A 64 15.20 -27.36 11.55
C ILE A 64 13.91 -26.78 12.09
N VAL A 65 13.33 -27.39 13.12
CA VAL A 65 12.14 -26.86 13.79
C VAL A 65 12.54 -26.22 15.11
N TYR A 66 11.85 -25.15 15.50
CA TYR A 66 12.02 -24.51 16.80
C TYR A 66 10.71 -23.97 17.36
N CYS A 67 10.65 -23.80 18.69
CA CYS A 67 9.54 -23.20 19.44
C CYS A 67 10.06 -22.05 20.32
N VAL A 68 9.32 -21.64 21.36
CA VAL A 68 9.68 -20.55 22.26
C VAL A 68 10.95 -20.82 23.06
N GLY A 69 11.22 -22.05 23.50
CA GLY A 69 12.40 -22.36 24.32
C GLY A 69 12.42 -23.81 24.83
N PHE A 70 13.38 -24.12 25.71
CA PHE A 70 13.70 -25.49 26.16
C PHE A 70 12.53 -26.26 26.78
N GLU A 71 11.61 -25.58 27.44
CA GLU A 71 10.44 -26.21 28.09
C GLU A 71 9.27 -26.45 27.12
N CYS A 72 9.33 -25.88 25.90
CA CYS A 72 8.29 -26.07 24.90
C CYS A 72 8.42 -27.43 24.21
N LEU A 73 7.38 -28.26 24.29
CA LEU A 73 7.33 -29.54 23.60
C LEU A 73 6.88 -29.45 22.12
N ALA A 74 6.46 -28.27 21.66
CA ALA A 74 5.86 -28.12 20.33
C ALA A 74 6.86 -28.42 19.20
N SER A 75 8.13 -28.01 19.32
CA SER A 75 9.15 -28.33 18.31
C SER A 75 9.42 -29.83 18.23
N THR A 76 9.45 -30.52 19.36
CA THR A 76 9.55 -32.00 19.41
C THR A 76 8.33 -32.68 18.80
N GLN A 77 7.12 -32.19 19.09
CA GLN A 77 5.90 -32.69 18.45
C GLN A 77 5.93 -32.45 16.94
N ALA A 78 6.49 -31.32 16.49
CA ALA A 78 6.68 -31.03 15.09
C ALA A 78 7.66 -31.98 14.41
N VAL A 79 8.79 -32.33 15.06
CA VAL A 79 9.71 -33.36 14.55
C VAL A 79 8.98 -34.68 14.33
N ASN A 80 8.26 -35.16 15.34
CA ASN A 80 7.54 -36.44 15.24
C ASN A 80 6.47 -36.41 14.13
N THR A 81 5.79 -35.27 13.97
CA THR A 81 4.78 -35.07 12.93
C THR A 81 5.41 -35.08 11.53
N LEU A 82 6.53 -34.38 11.33
CA LEU A 82 7.22 -34.40 10.04
C LEU A 82 7.82 -35.79 9.76
N VAL A 83 8.42 -36.45 10.74
CA VAL A 83 8.94 -37.82 10.55
C VAL A 83 7.81 -38.80 10.18
N SER A 84 6.63 -38.71 10.81
CA SER A 84 5.50 -39.57 10.46
C SER A 84 4.94 -39.30 9.06
N LEU A 85 5.10 -38.08 8.55
CA LEU A 85 4.80 -37.69 7.17
C LEU A 85 5.90 -38.10 6.17
N GLY A 86 7.00 -38.70 6.63
CA GLY A 86 8.06 -39.26 5.79
C GLY A 86 9.25 -38.33 5.53
N TYR A 87 9.38 -37.24 6.29
CA TYR A 87 10.58 -36.39 6.24
C TYR A 87 11.73 -37.06 7.00
N VAL A 88 12.91 -37.12 6.38
CA VAL A 88 14.02 -37.95 6.88
C VAL A 88 15.13 -37.17 7.59
N ASN A 89 15.22 -35.85 7.36
CA ASN A 89 16.29 -34.98 7.89
C ASN A 89 15.72 -33.85 8.75
N VAL A 90 15.01 -34.19 9.82
CA VAL A 90 14.39 -33.20 10.72
C VAL A 90 15.18 -33.09 12.03
N MET A 91 15.49 -31.85 12.43
CA MET A 91 16.29 -31.52 13.61
C MET A 91 15.53 -30.55 14.53
N ASP A 92 15.63 -30.74 15.84
CA ASP A 92 15.00 -29.88 16.86
C ASP A 92 16.03 -28.89 17.44
N TYR A 93 15.84 -27.60 17.19
CA TYR A 93 16.58 -26.55 17.88
C TYR A 93 15.89 -26.22 19.21
N LYS A 94 16.31 -26.92 20.26
CA LYS A 94 15.70 -26.87 21.60
C LYS A 94 15.77 -25.53 22.30
N GLY A 95 16.82 -24.75 22.01
CA GLY A 95 16.98 -23.42 22.59
C GLY A 95 15.86 -22.45 22.18
N GLY A 96 15.27 -22.67 21.00
CA GLY A 96 14.14 -21.90 20.53
C GLY A 96 14.43 -20.40 20.41
N LEU A 97 13.35 -19.62 20.37
CA LEU A 97 13.41 -18.17 20.26
C LEU A 97 14.03 -17.52 21.51
N GLN A 98 13.87 -18.12 22.69
CA GLN A 98 14.46 -17.65 23.94
C GLN A 98 15.99 -17.68 23.91
N ASP A 99 16.62 -18.83 23.61
CA ASP A 99 18.09 -18.95 23.56
C ASP A 99 18.69 -18.06 22.47
N TYR A 100 17.95 -17.83 21.38
CA TYR A 100 18.34 -16.92 20.31
C TYR A 100 18.29 -15.45 20.76
N ARG A 101 17.22 -15.06 21.48
CA ARG A 101 17.02 -13.70 22.02
C ARG A 101 18.04 -13.36 23.12
N GLU A 102 18.29 -14.29 24.04
CA GLU A 102 19.24 -14.10 25.14
C GLU A 102 20.69 -13.89 24.65
N ALA A 103 21.02 -14.41 23.46
CA ALA A 103 22.29 -14.14 22.79
C ALA A 103 22.37 -12.80 22.04
N ASN A 104 21.31 -12.00 22.05
CA ASN A 104 21.19 -10.73 21.31
C ASN A 104 21.50 -10.88 19.81
N LEU A 105 21.07 -12.00 19.21
CA LEU A 105 21.29 -12.27 17.80
C LEU A 105 20.24 -11.56 16.92
N PRO A 106 20.57 -11.20 15.66
CA PRO A 106 19.63 -10.54 14.75
C PRO A 106 18.40 -11.42 14.49
N MET A 107 17.20 -10.86 14.69
CA MET A 107 15.91 -11.51 14.43
C MET A 107 15.22 -10.83 13.24
N GLU A 108 14.42 -11.60 12.52
CA GLU A 108 13.49 -11.08 11.51
C GLU A 108 12.13 -10.82 12.17
N THR A 109 11.36 -9.90 11.60
CA THR A 109 9.95 -9.72 11.97
C THR A 109 9.12 -10.11 10.76
N GLY A 110 7.93 -10.68 10.97
CA GLY A 110 7.11 -11.16 9.87
C GLY A 110 6.94 -10.06 8.82
N SER A 111 7.32 -10.32 7.57
CA SER A 111 6.87 -9.53 6.42
C SER A 111 5.38 -9.79 6.17
N VAL A 112 4.54 -9.49 7.17
CA VAL A 112 3.38 -8.68 6.82
C VAL A 112 4.02 -7.38 6.38
N MET A 113 3.75 -6.91 5.16
CA MET A 113 4.07 -5.52 4.88
C MET A 113 3.51 -4.72 6.07
N LYS A 114 4.38 -4.06 6.85
CA LYS A 114 3.99 -2.82 7.50
C LYS A 114 3.72 -1.89 6.34
N ASN A 115 2.61 -2.10 5.66
CA ASN A 115 2.32 -1.39 4.46
C ASN A 115 2.14 0.03 4.95
N THR A 116 3.01 0.90 4.46
CA THR A 116 3.05 2.34 4.74
C THR A 116 1.79 3.05 4.19
N LEU A 117 0.77 2.27 3.77
CA LEU A 117 -0.53 2.66 3.23
C LEU A 117 -1.57 2.97 4.32
N ALA A 118 -1.38 2.51 5.56
CA ALA A 118 -2.36 2.68 6.64
C ALA A 118 -1.87 3.68 7.69
N SER A 119 -2.15 4.97 7.48
CA SER A 119 -2.21 5.95 8.57
C SER A 119 -3.51 5.77 9.36
N SER A 120 -3.51 6.04 10.65
CA SER A 120 -4.72 5.95 11.48
C SER A 120 -5.19 7.33 11.92
N ILE A 121 -6.51 7.52 11.93
CA ILE A 121 -7.18 8.64 12.62
C ILE A 121 -8.12 8.07 13.67
N THR A 122 -8.83 8.92 14.42
CA THR A 122 -9.81 8.51 15.41
C THR A 122 -11.18 9.10 15.14
N LEU A 123 -12.22 8.40 15.59
CA LEU A 123 -13.57 8.91 15.73
C LEU A 123 -14.03 8.72 17.17
N LYS A 124 -14.09 9.80 17.94
CA LYS A 124 -14.34 9.78 19.39
C LYS A 124 -13.38 8.83 20.12
N GLY A 125 -12.11 8.87 19.73
CA GLY A 125 -11.05 8.00 20.27
C GLY A 125 -11.05 6.56 19.75
N LEU A 126 -12.01 6.13 18.94
CA LEU A 126 -11.97 4.82 18.27
C LEU A 126 -11.06 4.91 17.04
N PRO A 127 -10.06 4.02 16.88
CA PRO A 127 -9.17 4.07 15.73
C PRO A 127 -9.90 3.73 14.44
N LEU A 128 -9.58 4.48 13.39
CA LEU A 128 -10.02 4.31 12.01
C LEU A 128 -8.80 4.22 11.11
N THR A 129 -8.86 3.34 10.13
CA THR A 129 -7.74 3.04 9.23
C THR A 129 -7.91 3.81 7.93
N LEU A 130 -6.92 4.61 7.54
CA LEU A 130 -6.87 5.21 6.21
C LEU A 130 -6.28 4.23 5.21
N VAL A 131 -6.74 4.34 3.97
CA VAL A 131 -6.35 3.47 2.87
C VAL A 131 -5.98 4.33 1.67
N GLY A 132 -4.90 3.97 0.99
CA GLY A 132 -4.46 4.62 -0.22
C GLY A 132 -3.00 5.03 -0.22
N ARG A 133 -2.61 5.86 -1.20
CA ARG A 133 -1.22 6.34 -1.33
C ARG A 133 -0.89 7.34 -0.23
N LYS A 134 0.31 7.23 0.33
CA LYS A 134 0.84 8.26 1.22
C LYS A 134 1.30 9.47 0.41
N LEU A 135 0.71 10.63 0.67
CA LEU A 135 1.15 11.89 0.05
C LEU A 135 2.40 12.45 0.73
N THR A 136 3.24 13.11 -0.05
CA THR A 136 4.47 13.75 0.42
C THR A 136 4.56 15.17 -0.12
N VAL A 137 4.92 16.11 0.75
CA VAL A 137 5.12 17.52 0.37
C VAL A 137 6.27 17.62 -0.64
N ASN A 138 6.14 18.54 -1.59
CA ASN A 138 6.99 18.81 -2.75
C ASN A 138 7.06 17.68 -3.79
N LYS A 139 6.16 16.69 -3.73
CA LYS A 139 5.98 15.69 -4.79
C LYS A 139 4.75 16.03 -5.64
N PRO A 140 4.68 15.55 -6.90
CA PRO A 140 3.48 15.66 -7.71
C PRO A 140 2.28 15.02 -7.01
N ALA A 141 1.12 15.66 -7.11
CA ALA A 141 -0.14 15.09 -6.68
C ALA A 141 -0.59 14.02 -7.68
N PRO A 142 -1.07 12.85 -7.21
CA PRO A 142 -1.76 11.89 -8.06
C PRO A 142 -3.01 12.52 -8.69
N ASN A 143 -3.34 12.11 -9.91
CA ASN A 143 -4.62 12.49 -10.49
C ASN A 143 -5.77 11.74 -9.76
N PHE A 144 -7.01 12.18 -9.94
CA PHE A 144 -8.19 11.51 -9.42
C PHE A 144 -9.37 11.66 -10.38
N VAL A 145 -10.37 10.80 -10.20
CA VAL A 145 -11.64 10.88 -10.93
C VAL A 145 -12.79 11.00 -9.94
N ALA A 146 -13.49 12.13 -10.00
CA ALA A 146 -14.71 12.39 -9.25
C ALA A 146 -15.83 12.82 -10.21
N VAL A 147 -17.00 13.14 -9.68
CA VAL A 147 -18.09 13.75 -10.44
C VAL A 147 -18.56 15.06 -9.79
N ASN A 148 -19.03 16.01 -10.58
CA ASN A 148 -19.71 17.19 -10.06
C ASN A 148 -21.21 16.95 -9.83
N ASN A 149 -21.93 17.97 -9.38
CA ASN A 149 -23.38 17.92 -9.11
C ASN A 149 -24.21 17.50 -10.34
N ALA A 150 -23.72 17.77 -11.56
CA ALA A 150 -24.35 17.38 -12.82
C ALA A 150 -23.95 15.97 -13.29
N LEU A 151 -23.28 15.18 -12.43
CA LEU A 151 -22.74 13.85 -12.74
C LEU A 151 -21.68 13.82 -13.84
N ASN A 152 -21.14 14.98 -14.25
CA ASN A 152 -20.05 15.04 -15.21
C ASN A 152 -18.76 14.62 -14.52
N ARG A 153 -17.94 13.84 -15.24
CA ARG A 153 -16.60 13.43 -14.80
C ARG A 153 -15.72 14.67 -14.62
N VAL A 154 -15.02 14.74 -13.49
CA VAL A 154 -14.05 15.78 -13.16
C VAL A 154 -12.76 15.12 -12.67
N THR A 155 -11.63 15.72 -13.03
CA THR A 155 -10.27 15.29 -12.68
C THR A 155 -9.44 16.47 -12.21
N LEU A 156 -8.24 16.20 -11.67
CA LEU A 156 -7.30 17.26 -11.32
C LEU A 156 -6.89 18.10 -12.55
N ASP A 157 -6.81 17.43 -13.70
CA ASP A 157 -6.40 18.02 -14.98
C ASP A 157 -7.32 19.13 -15.49
N ASP A 158 -8.58 19.15 -15.05
CA ASP A 158 -9.55 20.21 -15.41
C ASP A 158 -9.18 21.57 -14.79
N PHE A 159 -8.23 21.58 -13.84
CA PHE A 159 -7.79 22.78 -13.11
C PHE A 159 -6.31 23.13 -13.39
N LYS A 160 -5.69 22.60 -14.45
CA LYS A 160 -4.28 22.85 -14.80
C LYS A 160 -3.90 24.34 -14.76
N GLY A 161 -2.71 24.63 -14.23
CA GLY A 161 -2.16 25.98 -14.17
C GLY A 161 -2.68 26.86 -13.03
N LYS A 162 -3.66 26.41 -12.24
CA LYS A 162 -4.15 27.12 -11.05
C LYS A 162 -3.58 26.54 -9.76
N VAL A 163 -3.51 27.34 -8.70
CA VAL A 163 -3.29 26.81 -7.34
C VAL A 163 -4.59 26.13 -6.89
N LYS A 164 -4.50 24.96 -6.24
CA LYS A 164 -5.69 24.23 -5.76
C LYS A 164 -5.67 24.07 -4.26
N VAL A 165 -6.80 24.33 -3.62
CA VAL A 165 -7.08 23.91 -2.24
C VAL A 165 -8.06 22.76 -2.30
N LEU A 166 -7.59 21.55 -2.01
CA LEU A 166 -8.41 20.35 -1.91
C LEU A 166 -8.83 20.19 -0.46
N THR A 167 -10.13 20.15 -0.20
CA THR A 167 -10.68 20.07 1.14
C THR A 167 -11.67 18.92 1.20
N SER A 168 -11.39 17.91 2.02
CA SER A 168 -12.21 16.70 2.13
C SER A 168 -12.92 16.60 3.46
N PHE A 169 -14.03 15.87 3.47
CA PHE A 169 -14.86 15.64 4.65
C PHE A 169 -15.70 14.36 4.52
N LEU A 170 -16.12 13.82 5.67
CA LEU A 170 -16.90 12.58 5.70
C LEU A 170 -18.23 12.73 4.96
N SER A 171 -19.00 13.76 5.32
CA SER A 171 -20.29 14.10 4.73
C SER A 171 -20.65 15.55 5.02
N LEU A 172 -21.23 16.24 4.04
CA LEU A 172 -21.77 17.60 4.16
C LEU A 172 -22.92 17.69 5.16
N ASP A 173 -23.62 16.59 5.42
CA ASP A 173 -24.78 16.55 6.33
C ASP A 173 -24.36 16.50 7.82
N THR A 174 -23.22 17.11 8.15
CA THR A 174 -22.71 17.20 9.52
C THR A 174 -22.30 18.64 9.87
N PRO A 175 -22.54 19.11 11.11
CA PRO A 175 -22.34 20.52 11.49
C PRO A 175 -20.92 21.04 11.27
N VAL A 176 -19.90 20.18 11.41
CA VAL A 176 -18.49 20.56 11.29
C VAL A 176 -18.04 20.64 9.82
N CYS A 177 -18.61 19.81 8.94
CA CYS A 177 -18.33 19.88 7.50
C CYS A 177 -18.93 21.12 6.85
N ASP A 178 -20.09 21.56 7.34
CA ASP A 178 -20.73 22.80 6.92
C ASP A 178 -19.84 24.04 7.16
N LEU A 179 -19.22 24.13 8.34
CA LEU A 179 -18.33 25.23 8.69
C LEU A 179 -17.05 25.25 7.83
N GLN A 180 -16.52 24.09 7.46
CA GLN A 180 -15.31 23.99 6.63
C GLN A 180 -15.51 24.56 5.24
N VAL A 181 -16.60 24.16 4.57
CA VAL A 181 -16.90 24.64 3.22
C VAL A 181 -17.24 26.14 3.25
N LYS A 182 -18.00 26.60 4.24
CA LYS A 182 -18.33 28.02 4.42
C LYS A 182 -17.09 28.91 4.62
N ALA A 183 -16.14 28.47 5.45
CA ALA A 183 -14.91 29.21 5.72
C ALA A 183 -14.06 29.43 4.45
N PHE A 184 -13.87 28.39 3.65
CA PHE A 184 -13.12 28.50 2.40
C PHE A 184 -13.88 29.27 1.31
N ASN A 185 -15.22 29.13 1.24
CA ASN A 185 -16.07 29.84 0.27
C ASN A 185 -16.01 31.37 0.45
N GLN A 186 -15.84 31.87 1.67
CA GLN A 186 -15.77 33.30 1.95
C GLN A 186 -14.35 33.85 1.86
N ASN A 187 -13.37 33.12 2.41
CA ASN A 187 -12.04 33.68 2.64
C ASN A 187 -11.08 33.50 1.45
N VAL A 188 -11.11 32.39 0.71
CA VAL A 188 -10.08 32.14 -0.31
C VAL A 188 -10.43 32.77 -1.65
N THR A 189 -11.66 32.59 -2.09
CA THR A 189 -12.14 32.97 -3.43
C THR A 189 -12.26 34.49 -3.58
N THR A 190 -12.48 35.20 -2.47
CA THR A 190 -12.45 36.68 -2.43
C THR A 190 -11.03 37.24 -2.47
N LEU A 191 -10.03 36.50 -1.97
CA LEU A 191 -8.66 36.97 -1.84
C LEU A 191 -7.77 36.62 -3.04
N TYR A 192 -8.07 35.53 -3.75
CA TYR A 192 -7.19 35.03 -4.81
C TYR A 192 -7.98 34.59 -6.05
N SER A 193 -7.75 35.26 -7.19
CA SER A 193 -8.41 34.91 -8.47
C SER A 193 -7.85 33.64 -9.12
N ASP A 194 -6.61 33.29 -8.83
CA ASP A 194 -5.89 32.17 -9.45
C ASP A 194 -5.89 30.88 -8.59
N VAL A 195 -6.70 30.88 -7.51
CA VAL A 195 -6.90 29.73 -6.63
C VAL A 195 -8.27 29.12 -6.89
N VAL A 196 -8.33 27.80 -6.98
CA VAL A 196 -9.57 27.03 -7.00
C VAL A 196 -9.69 26.22 -5.72
N VAL A 197 -10.87 26.25 -5.10
CA VAL A 197 -11.19 25.40 -3.95
C VAL A 197 -12.07 24.24 -4.40
N LEU A 198 -11.62 23.02 -4.14
CA LEU A 198 -12.34 21.78 -4.42
C LEU A 198 -12.77 21.12 -3.11
N GLY A 199 -14.08 21.10 -2.84
CA GLY A 199 -14.66 20.38 -1.70
C GLY A 199 -15.07 18.97 -2.11
N ILE A 200 -14.57 17.94 -1.43
CA ILE A 200 -14.71 16.55 -1.87
C ILE A 200 -15.29 15.68 -0.74
N SER A 201 -16.40 14.99 -1.01
CA SER A 201 -16.96 13.93 -0.14
C SER A 201 -17.40 12.72 -0.94
N LYS A 202 -17.94 11.71 -0.24
CA LYS A 202 -18.66 10.58 -0.86
C LYS A 202 -20.18 10.74 -0.80
N ASP A 203 -20.68 11.92 -0.46
CA ASP A 203 -22.12 12.22 -0.57
C ASP A 203 -22.55 12.16 -2.03
N LEU A 204 -23.77 11.73 -2.27
CA LEU A 204 -24.29 11.69 -3.63
C LEU A 204 -24.45 13.13 -4.19
N PRO A 205 -24.20 13.35 -5.49
CA PRO A 205 -24.24 14.67 -6.12
C PRO A 205 -25.49 15.50 -5.82
N PHE A 206 -26.67 14.87 -5.78
CA PHE A 206 -27.93 15.55 -5.45
C PHE A 206 -28.03 16.00 -3.98
N ALA A 207 -27.38 15.29 -3.05
CA ALA A 207 -27.30 15.70 -1.65
C ALA A 207 -26.35 16.89 -1.50
N GLN A 208 -25.24 16.88 -2.24
CA GLN A 208 -24.31 18.00 -2.33
C GLN A 208 -24.99 19.24 -2.92
N GLU A 209 -25.74 19.09 -4.01
CA GLU A 209 -26.50 20.17 -4.64
C GLU A 209 -27.50 20.81 -3.66
N ARG A 210 -28.31 19.99 -2.97
CA ARG A 210 -29.24 20.46 -1.95
C ARG A 210 -28.53 21.24 -0.85
N PHE A 211 -27.41 20.72 -0.36
CA PHE A 211 -26.62 21.39 0.68
C PHE A 211 -26.07 22.74 0.20
N CYS A 212 -25.51 22.81 -1.02
CA CYS A 212 -24.96 24.04 -1.58
C CYS A 212 -26.04 25.12 -1.74
N ALA A 213 -27.22 24.73 -2.22
CA ALA A 213 -28.36 25.62 -2.39
C ALA A 213 -28.85 26.21 -1.05
N LEU A 214 -28.94 25.38 0.00
CA LEU A 214 -29.38 25.82 1.33
C LEU A 214 -28.38 26.73 2.04
N ASN A 215 -27.09 26.59 1.74
CA ASN A 215 -26.01 27.28 2.44
C ASN A 215 -25.32 28.37 1.60
N HIS A 216 -25.84 28.65 0.41
CA HIS A 216 -25.29 29.65 -0.52
C HIS A 216 -23.79 29.42 -0.83
N ILE A 217 -23.43 28.17 -1.12
CA ILE A 217 -22.08 27.80 -1.55
C ILE A 217 -22.02 27.85 -3.08
N ASP A 218 -21.32 28.85 -3.63
CA ASP A 218 -21.24 29.16 -5.05
C ASP A 218 -19.82 29.32 -5.59
N GLN A 219 -18.82 29.56 -4.71
CA GLN A 219 -17.43 29.78 -5.11
C GLN A 219 -16.54 28.53 -4.94
N VAL A 220 -17.01 27.52 -4.20
CA VAL A 220 -16.32 26.24 -4.03
C VAL A 220 -16.86 25.23 -5.04
N THR A 221 -15.98 24.57 -5.78
CA THR A 221 -16.38 23.45 -6.64
C THR A 221 -16.56 22.21 -5.77
N ILE A 222 -17.79 21.75 -5.61
CA ILE A 222 -18.09 20.53 -4.86
C ILE A 222 -18.07 19.31 -5.78
N LEU A 223 -17.36 18.27 -5.35
CA LEU A 223 -17.17 17.02 -6.08
C LEU A 223 -17.55 15.84 -5.20
N SER A 224 -18.06 14.80 -5.85
CA SER A 224 -18.37 13.51 -5.22
C SER A 224 -17.44 12.42 -5.71
N ASP A 225 -16.76 11.77 -4.77
CA ASP A 225 -15.91 10.60 -4.97
C ASP A 225 -16.69 9.28 -4.76
N TYR A 226 -18.03 9.32 -4.80
CA TYR A 226 -18.86 8.16 -4.44
C TYR A 226 -18.64 6.95 -5.35
N GLN A 227 -18.43 7.18 -6.66
CA GLN A 227 -18.45 6.11 -7.68
C GLN A 227 -17.28 5.13 -7.56
N ARG A 228 -16.07 5.64 -7.31
CA ARG A 228 -14.82 4.87 -7.44
C ARG A 228 -13.89 4.98 -6.25
N SER A 229 -14.16 5.89 -5.30
CA SER A 229 -13.19 6.22 -4.23
C SER A 229 -11.82 6.64 -4.78
N SER A 230 -11.76 7.16 -6.01
CA SER A 230 -10.48 7.43 -6.70
C SER A 230 -9.70 8.50 -5.97
N PHE A 231 -10.36 9.58 -5.53
CA PHE A 231 -9.70 10.61 -4.73
C PHE A 231 -9.25 10.05 -3.38
N GLY A 232 -10.14 9.37 -2.65
CA GLY A 232 -9.82 8.78 -1.35
C GLY A 232 -8.63 7.82 -1.39
N ILE A 233 -8.57 6.94 -2.40
CA ILE A 233 -7.48 5.97 -2.56
C ILE A 233 -6.19 6.63 -3.04
N ASN A 234 -6.26 7.56 -4.00
CA ASN A 234 -5.05 8.20 -4.54
C ASN A 234 -4.43 9.20 -3.56
N TYR A 235 -5.19 9.72 -2.61
CA TYR A 235 -4.72 10.70 -1.63
C TYR A 235 -4.54 10.11 -0.22
N GLY A 236 -4.83 8.83 -0.01
CA GLY A 236 -4.69 8.17 1.30
C GLY A 236 -5.70 8.66 2.33
N LEU A 237 -6.91 9.03 1.87
CA LEU A 237 -7.96 9.64 2.68
C LEU A 237 -9.19 8.75 2.82
N LEU A 238 -9.26 7.59 2.17
CA LEU A 238 -10.41 6.69 2.32
C LEU A 238 -10.34 5.98 3.67
N ILE A 239 -11.41 6.06 4.46
CA ILE A 239 -11.54 5.36 5.75
C ILE A 239 -12.05 3.93 5.50
N LYS A 240 -11.27 2.94 5.92
CA LYS A 240 -11.54 1.49 5.73
C LYS A 240 -12.90 1.08 6.31
N GLU A 241 -13.21 1.56 7.52
CA GLU A 241 -14.32 1.06 8.33
C GLU A 241 -15.70 1.53 7.85
N ASN A 242 -15.77 2.66 7.15
CA ASN A 242 -17.05 3.23 6.71
C ASN A 242 -17.07 3.67 5.24
N ASN A 243 -15.96 3.53 4.51
CA ASN A 243 -15.82 3.92 3.11
C ASN A 243 -16.22 5.39 2.87
N LEU A 244 -15.91 6.27 3.82
CA LEU A 244 -16.02 7.73 3.72
C LEU A 244 -14.63 8.36 3.62
N LEU A 245 -14.56 9.66 3.34
CA LEU A 245 -13.29 10.38 3.31
C LEU A 245 -12.96 10.92 4.70
N ALA A 246 -11.68 10.84 5.06
CA ALA A 246 -11.10 11.58 6.16
C ALA A 246 -11.21 13.08 5.90
N ARG A 247 -11.25 13.86 6.99
CA ARG A 247 -11.18 15.30 6.90
C ARG A 247 -9.73 15.70 6.64
N ALA A 248 -9.50 16.47 5.58
CA ALA A 248 -8.17 16.95 5.24
C ALA A 248 -8.22 18.28 4.47
N VAL A 249 -7.10 19.00 4.51
CA VAL A 249 -6.81 20.16 3.67
C VAL A 249 -5.46 19.93 2.99
N ILE A 250 -5.43 20.02 1.66
CA ILE A 250 -4.24 19.82 0.85
C ILE A 250 -4.12 20.98 -0.12
N ILE A 251 -2.93 21.56 -0.24
CA ILE A 251 -2.69 22.69 -1.16
C ILE A 251 -1.73 22.24 -2.24
N LEU A 252 -2.11 22.46 -3.48
CA LEU A 252 -1.31 22.19 -4.68
C LEU A 252 -0.91 23.49 -5.34
N ASP A 253 0.34 23.59 -5.83
CA ASP A 253 0.75 24.72 -6.67
C ASP A 253 0.23 24.60 -8.11
N ALA A 254 0.53 25.60 -8.94
CA ALA A 254 0.10 25.68 -10.33
C ALA A 254 0.63 24.52 -11.23
N ASN A 255 1.67 23.82 -10.79
CA ASN A 255 2.27 22.66 -11.45
C ASN A 255 1.92 21.34 -10.73
N ASP A 256 0.82 21.33 -9.97
CA ASP A 256 0.25 20.15 -9.31
C ASP A 256 1.18 19.48 -8.30
N HIS A 257 2.14 20.20 -7.72
CA HIS A 257 2.92 19.69 -6.60
C HIS A 257 2.21 19.93 -5.29
N VAL A 258 2.22 18.91 -4.41
CA VAL A 258 1.70 19.02 -3.06
C VAL A 258 2.59 19.96 -2.25
N ARG A 259 2.05 21.07 -1.74
CA ARG A 259 2.79 22.06 -0.96
C ARG A 259 2.42 22.05 0.52
N TYR A 260 1.25 21.54 0.85
CA TYR A 260 0.76 21.43 2.21
C TYR A 260 -0.18 20.23 2.33
N ILE A 261 -0.12 19.55 3.48
CA ILE A 261 -1.00 18.44 3.84
C ILE A 261 -1.38 18.63 5.31
N GLN A 262 -2.67 18.60 5.58
CA GLN A 262 -3.22 18.50 6.92
C GLN A 262 -4.33 17.46 6.90
N ILE A 263 -4.07 16.30 7.51
CA ILE A 263 -5.07 15.26 7.75
C ILE A 263 -5.48 15.39 9.22
N ILE A 264 -6.79 15.36 9.50
CA ILE A 264 -7.29 15.59 10.85
C ILE A 264 -7.31 14.28 11.62
N ASP A 265 -6.51 14.23 12.69
CA ASP A 265 -6.31 13.03 13.52
C ASP A 265 -7.59 12.58 14.23
N GLU A 266 -8.52 13.48 14.54
CA GLU A 266 -9.82 13.15 15.13
C GLU A 266 -10.94 13.73 14.28
N VAL A 267 -11.79 12.86 13.73
CA VAL A 267 -12.83 13.17 12.76
C VAL A 267 -13.79 14.28 13.23
N THR A 268 -14.03 14.37 14.54
CA THR A 268 -14.90 15.40 15.10
C THR A 268 -14.28 16.80 15.15
N HIS A 269 -12.96 16.92 14.99
CA HIS A 269 -12.28 18.21 14.98
C HIS A 269 -12.35 18.89 13.61
N ALA A 270 -12.24 20.22 13.62
CA ALA A 270 -12.07 21.02 12.42
C ALA A 270 -10.58 21.12 12.04
N PRO A 271 -10.25 21.42 10.78
CA PRO A 271 -8.89 21.75 10.36
C PRO A 271 -8.41 23.06 11.01
N ASN A 272 -7.09 23.23 11.10
CA ASN A 272 -6.53 24.53 11.47
C ASN A 272 -6.55 25.43 10.23
N TYR A 273 -7.62 26.21 10.08
CA TYR A 273 -7.82 27.11 8.95
C TYR A 273 -6.79 28.23 8.88
N GLU A 274 -6.33 28.76 10.01
CA GLU A 274 -5.32 29.82 10.04
C GLU A 274 -4.01 29.33 9.43
N ASP A 275 -3.53 28.16 9.87
CA ASP A 275 -2.34 27.54 9.29
C ASP A 275 -2.54 27.22 7.79
N ALA A 276 -3.69 26.65 7.40
CA ALA A 276 -3.97 26.37 5.99
C ALA A 276 -3.96 27.65 5.12
N LEU A 277 -4.55 28.74 5.60
CA LEU A 277 -4.58 30.02 4.88
C LEU A 277 -3.19 30.67 4.82
N ASP A 278 -2.40 30.58 5.89
CA ASP A 278 -1.01 31.07 5.92
C ASP A 278 -0.13 30.29 4.92
N GLN A 279 -0.30 28.97 4.85
CA GLN A 279 0.42 28.15 3.86
C GLN A 279 -0.05 28.43 2.44
N LEU A 280 -1.36 28.62 2.23
CA LEU A 280 -1.88 29.03 0.94
C LEU A 280 -1.27 30.36 0.49
N ASN A 281 -1.22 31.35 1.38
CA ASN A 281 -0.62 32.65 1.10
C ASN A 281 0.85 32.50 0.67
N LYS A 282 1.64 31.66 1.37
CA LYS A 282 3.02 31.36 0.98
C LYS A 282 3.11 30.71 -0.40
N VAL A 283 2.23 29.75 -0.71
CA VAL A 283 2.21 29.04 -2.00
C VAL A 283 1.88 29.98 -3.15
N VAL A 284 0.87 30.84 -2.99
CA VAL A 284 0.47 31.82 -4.01
C VAL A 284 1.58 32.81 -4.33
N HIS A 285 2.39 33.19 -3.33
CA HIS A 285 3.51 34.13 -3.49
C HIS A 285 4.86 33.46 -3.79
N SER A 286 4.89 32.14 -3.94
CA SER A 286 6.09 31.38 -4.29
C SER A 286 6.02 30.92 -5.75
N PRO A 287 7.15 30.83 -6.46
CA PRO A 287 7.15 30.19 -7.77
C PRO A 287 6.70 28.72 -7.63
N PRO A 288 5.94 28.18 -8.61
CA PRO A 288 5.56 26.79 -8.61
C PRO A 288 6.81 25.92 -8.80
N LEU A 289 6.80 24.72 -8.21
CA LEU A 289 7.89 23.77 -8.41
C LEU A 289 7.99 23.36 -9.89
N PRO A 290 9.18 23.00 -10.39
CA PRO A 290 9.34 22.60 -11.79
C PRO A 290 8.34 21.51 -12.17
N LYS A 291 7.69 21.65 -13.33
CA LYS A 291 6.81 20.58 -13.83
C LYS A 291 7.62 19.29 -13.94
N VAL A 292 7.05 18.19 -13.44
CA VAL A 292 7.60 16.87 -13.72
C VAL A 292 7.41 16.58 -15.19
N ASP A 293 8.47 16.11 -15.85
CA ASP A 293 8.37 15.63 -17.21
C ASP A 293 7.65 14.28 -17.22
N TYR A 294 6.34 14.35 -17.38
CA TYR A 294 5.43 13.21 -17.42
C TYR A 294 5.76 12.21 -18.55
N ALA A 295 6.52 12.59 -19.58
CA ALA A 295 6.98 11.65 -20.61
C ALA A 295 8.01 10.62 -20.07
N SER A 296 8.62 10.89 -18.92
CA SER A 296 9.54 9.98 -18.23
C SER A 296 8.88 9.14 -17.11
N VAL A 297 7.59 9.38 -16.83
CA VAL A 297 6.86 8.82 -15.67
C VAL A 297 5.50 8.22 -16.04
N HIS A 298 5.01 8.45 -17.26
CA HIS A 298 3.84 7.77 -17.81
C HIS A 298 4.23 6.72 -18.84
N CYS A 299 3.51 5.60 -18.85
CA CYS A 299 3.66 4.61 -19.90
C CYS A 299 3.30 5.23 -21.25
N ILE A 300 4.12 4.94 -22.26
CA ILE A 300 3.87 5.38 -23.63
C ILE A 300 2.90 4.37 -24.26
N PRO A 301 1.82 4.78 -24.94
CA PRO A 301 0.94 3.84 -25.63
C PRO A 301 1.74 2.90 -26.52
N CYS A 302 1.65 1.59 -26.27
CA CYS A 302 2.38 0.61 -27.05
C CYS A 302 1.76 0.49 -28.44
N GLU A 303 2.55 0.75 -29.49
CA GLU A 303 2.13 0.50 -30.87
C GLU A 303 2.18 -1.01 -31.18
N GLU A 304 1.21 -1.51 -31.95
CA GLU A 304 1.23 -2.90 -32.41
C GLU A 304 2.51 -3.18 -33.20
N GLY A 305 3.25 -4.22 -32.80
CA GLY A 305 4.49 -4.64 -33.48
C GLY A 305 5.78 -4.03 -32.94
N MET A 306 5.75 -3.27 -31.83
CA MET A 306 6.99 -2.89 -31.14
C MET A 306 7.72 -4.13 -30.62
N PRO A 307 9.06 -4.22 -30.74
CA PRO A 307 9.80 -5.36 -30.23
C PRO A 307 9.84 -5.38 -28.70
N PRO A 308 9.81 -6.56 -28.06
CA PRO A 308 10.07 -6.67 -26.63
C PRO A 308 11.53 -6.35 -26.33
N LEU A 309 11.83 -6.07 -25.05
CA LEU A 309 13.18 -5.82 -24.58
C LEU A 309 14.05 -7.08 -24.70
N GLU A 310 15.32 -6.85 -25.07
CA GLU A 310 16.35 -7.89 -25.07
C GLU A 310 16.67 -8.37 -23.65
N HIS A 311 17.04 -9.65 -23.52
CA HIS A 311 17.35 -10.31 -22.25
C HIS A 311 18.33 -9.51 -21.37
N GLU A 312 19.43 -9.01 -21.94
CA GLU A 312 20.42 -8.23 -21.21
C GLU A 312 19.84 -6.95 -20.60
N THR A 313 18.90 -6.31 -21.32
CA THR A 313 18.20 -5.11 -20.82
C THR A 313 17.23 -5.47 -19.69
N ILE A 314 16.51 -6.58 -19.81
CA ILE A 314 15.60 -7.10 -18.78
C ILE A 314 16.38 -7.36 -17.49
N VAL A 315 17.49 -8.10 -17.56
CA VAL A 315 18.34 -8.42 -16.40
C VAL A 315 18.84 -7.15 -15.72
N ARG A 316 19.34 -6.17 -16.48
CA ARG A 316 19.80 -4.89 -15.93
C ARG A 316 18.69 -4.11 -15.22
N ARG A 317 17.48 -4.07 -15.79
CA ARG A 317 16.36 -3.34 -15.19
C ARG A 317 15.82 -4.03 -13.95
N LEU A 318 15.78 -5.37 -13.94
CA LEU A 318 15.32 -6.18 -12.81
C LEU A 318 16.13 -5.92 -11.54
N GLN A 319 17.43 -5.61 -11.66
CA GLN A 319 18.29 -5.25 -10.52
C GLN A 319 17.83 -4.00 -9.75
N ASN A 320 17.02 -3.13 -10.37
CA ASN A 320 16.49 -1.92 -9.75
C ASN A 320 15.09 -2.12 -9.16
N LEU A 321 14.54 -3.33 -9.23
CA LEU A 321 13.23 -3.68 -8.73
C LEU A 321 13.34 -4.56 -7.48
N SER A 322 12.38 -4.41 -6.56
CA SER A 322 12.38 -5.08 -5.26
C SER A 322 11.53 -6.35 -5.32
N ASN A 323 12.18 -7.52 -5.34
CA ASN A 323 11.51 -8.84 -5.29
C ASN A 323 10.51 -9.09 -6.44
N TRP A 324 10.81 -8.58 -7.63
CA TRP A 324 10.11 -8.97 -8.86
C TRP A 324 10.82 -10.15 -9.51
N GLU A 325 10.05 -11.11 -10.00
CA GLU A 325 10.53 -12.27 -10.75
C GLU A 325 10.28 -12.04 -12.24
N CYS A 326 11.28 -12.30 -13.07
CA CYS A 326 11.09 -12.37 -14.51
C CYS A 326 10.81 -13.82 -14.94
N VAL A 327 9.72 -14.03 -15.67
CA VAL A 327 9.32 -15.35 -16.17
C VAL A 327 9.49 -15.36 -17.69
N GLU A 328 10.44 -16.17 -18.16
CA GLU A 328 10.74 -16.44 -19.58
C GLU A 328 11.05 -15.17 -20.42
N ASP A 329 11.54 -14.09 -19.80
CA ASP A 329 11.71 -12.76 -20.45
C ASP A 329 10.41 -12.13 -20.98
N LEU A 330 9.26 -12.71 -20.64
CA LEU A 330 7.95 -12.30 -21.13
C LEU A 330 7.16 -11.49 -20.10
N LYS A 331 7.37 -11.75 -18.81
CA LYS A 331 6.51 -11.24 -17.73
C LYS A 331 7.32 -10.88 -16.49
N LEU A 332 6.90 -9.83 -15.80
CA LEU A 332 7.32 -9.54 -14.43
C LEU A 332 6.21 -9.96 -13.48
N VAL A 333 6.58 -10.63 -12.40
CA VAL A 333 5.64 -11.18 -11.42
C VAL A 333 6.07 -10.78 -10.03
N LYS A 334 5.12 -10.34 -9.21
CA LYS A 334 5.31 -10.15 -7.77
C LYS A 334 4.05 -10.55 -7.03
N THR A 335 4.22 -11.23 -5.89
CA THR A 335 3.11 -11.63 -5.03
C THR A 335 3.18 -10.86 -3.73
N PHE A 336 2.10 -10.14 -3.41
CA PHE A 336 1.92 -9.40 -2.17
C PHE A 336 1.05 -10.23 -1.22
N GLN A 337 1.37 -10.19 0.07
CA GLN A 337 0.59 -10.85 1.12
C GLN A 337 0.11 -9.83 2.15
N PHE A 338 -1.19 -9.90 2.48
CA PHE A 338 -1.89 -8.98 3.35
C PHE A 338 -2.41 -9.68 4.60
N LYS A 339 -2.91 -8.91 5.58
CA LYS A 339 -3.51 -9.46 6.79
C LYS A 339 -4.79 -10.26 6.48
N ASP A 340 -5.64 -9.71 5.62
CA ASP A 340 -6.94 -10.27 5.28
C ASP A 340 -7.32 -10.01 3.80
N PHE A 341 -8.43 -10.58 3.37
CA PHE A 341 -8.95 -10.42 2.01
C PHE A 341 -9.32 -8.96 1.70
N ILE A 342 -9.75 -8.19 2.70
CA ILE A 342 -10.21 -6.81 2.52
C ILE A 342 -9.02 -5.89 2.23
N GLU A 343 -7.90 -6.05 2.92
CA GLU A 343 -6.67 -5.31 2.63
C GLU A 343 -6.12 -5.63 1.24
N ALA A 344 -6.13 -6.91 0.85
CA ALA A 344 -5.71 -7.31 -0.48
C ALA A 344 -6.60 -6.69 -1.58
N LYS A 345 -7.93 -6.61 -1.35
CA LYS A 345 -8.86 -5.93 -2.25
C LYS A 345 -8.56 -4.43 -2.34
N TYR A 346 -8.32 -3.73 -1.23
CA TYR A 346 -8.03 -2.30 -1.28
C TYR A 346 -6.72 -2.00 -2.02
N PHE A 347 -5.71 -2.85 -1.84
CA PHE A 347 -4.47 -2.73 -2.61
C PHE A 347 -4.71 -2.99 -4.11
N LEU A 348 -5.55 -3.98 -4.45
CA LEU A 348 -6.01 -4.19 -5.83
C LEU A 348 -6.72 -2.95 -6.40
N ASP A 349 -7.60 -2.30 -5.65
CA ASP A 349 -8.29 -1.07 -6.09
C ASP A 349 -7.28 0.08 -6.34
N LEU A 350 -6.28 0.22 -5.48
CA LEU A 350 -5.19 1.19 -5.64
C LEU A 350 -4.38 0.91 -6.91
N LEU A 351 -3.95 -0.34 -7.12
CA LEU A 351 -3.22 -0.72 -8.32
C LEU A 351 -4.06 -0.55 -9.59
N SER A 352 -5.38 -0.75 -9.50
CA SER A 352 -6.30 -0.52 -10.62
C SER A 352 -6.37 0.97 -10.99
N CYS A 353 -6.34 1.88 -10.01
CA CYS A 353 -6.27 3.32 -10.26
C CYS A 353 -4.94 3.69 -10.93
N ILE A 354 -3.82 3.14 -10.45
CA ILE A 354 -2.49 3.38 -11.03
C ILE A 354 -2.43 2.86 -12.47
N ALA A 355 -2.90 1.64 -12.71
CA ALA A 355 -2.91 1.03 -14.04
C ALA A 355 -3.68 1.89 -15.05
N GLU A 356 -4.83 2.43 -14.65
CA GLU A 356 -5.63 3.32 -15.50
C GLU A 356 -4.94 4.67 -15.74
N GLU A 357 -4.34 5.27 -14.71
CA GLU A 357 -3.52 6.50 -14.85
C GLU A 357 -2.34 6.30 -15.80
N GLN A 358 -1.75 5.11 -15.78
CA GLN A 358 -0.61 4.75 -16.60
C GLN A 358 -1.04 4.30 -18.00
N GLY A 359 -2.29 3.91 -18.22
CA GLY A 359 -2.70 3.28 -19.48
C GLY A 359 -1.99 1.94 -19.73
N HIS A 360 -1.60 1.25 -18.65
CA HIS A 360 -0.92 -0.05 -18.70
C HIS A 360 -1.55 -0.98 -17.67
N HIS A 361 -2.23 -2.03 -18.16
CA HIS A 361 -3.14 -2.83 -17.35
C HIS A 361 -2.53 -4.19 -16.99
N PRO A 362 -2.16 -4.42 -15.70
CA PRO A 362 -1.62 -5.69 -15.24
C PRO A 362 -2.68 -6.79 -15.17
N ILE A 363 -2.21 -8.04 -15.08
CA ILE A 363 -3.04 -9.18 -14.68
C ILE A 363 -2.98 -9.33 -13.16
N PHE A 364 -4.15 -9.38 -12.53
CA PHE A 364 -4.29 -9.59 -11.10
C PHE A 364 -4.87 -10.98 -10.80
N ASN A 365 -4.24 -11.69 -9.86
CA ASN A 365 -4.79 -12.91 -9.27
C ASN A 365 -4.86 -12.75 -7.75
N LEU A 366 -6.08 -12.55 -7.25
CA LEU A 366 -6.37 -12.43 -5.83
C LEU A 366 -6.84 -13.77 -5.27
N ALA A 367 -6.07 -14.35 -4.36
CA ALA A 367 -6.36 -15.60 -3.68
C ALA A 367 -6.29 -15.41 -2.16
N TYR A 368 -7.45 -15.32 -1.50
CA TYR A 368 -7.56 -14.94 -0.09
C TYR A 368 -6.81 -13.62 0.20
N ASN A 369 -5.77 -13.64 1.00
CA ASN A 369 -4.97 -12.47 1.37
C ASN A 369 -3.71 -12.31 0.50
N LYS A 370 -3.62 -12.99 -0.65
CA LYS A 370 -2.47 -12.91 -1.56
C LYS A 370 -2.90 -12.29 -2.89
N LEU A 371 -2.24 -11.21 -3.29
CA LEU A 371 -2.41 -10.61 -4.61
C LEU A 371 -1.15 -10.85 -5.44
N ARG A 372 -1.26 -11.68 -6.47
CA ARG A 372 -0.22 -11.83 -7.49
C ARG A 372 -0.47 -10.85 -8.62
N VAL A 373 0.50 -9.97 -8.85
CA VAL A 373 0.53 -8.98 -9.93
C VAL A 373 1.42 -9.51 -11.04
N THR A 374 0.97 -9.42 -12.28
CA THR A 374 1.76 -9.79 -13.46
C THR A 374 1.72 -8.67 -14.48
N LEU A 375 2.90 -8.23 -14.90
CA LEU A 375 3.12 -7.18 -15.88
C LEU A 375 3.66 -7.81 -17.16
N THR A 376 3.06 -7.44 -18.29
CA THR A 376 3.50 -7.79 -19.63
C THR A 376 2.86 -6.84 -20.62
N THR A 377 3.57 -6.54 -21.70
CA THR A 377 3.02 -5.77 -22.81
C THR A 377 2.51 -6.71 -23.89
N HIS A 378 1.20 -6.97 -23.89
CA HIS A 378 0.57 -7.90 -24.84
C HIS A 378 0.85 -7.56 -26.31
N ALA A 379 0.81 -6.28 -26.69
CA ALA A 379 1.05 -5.82 -28.06
C ALA A 379 2.49 -6.05 -28.56
N ALA A 380 3.45 -6.11 -27.63
CA ALA A 380 4.85 -6.40 -27.92
C ALA A 380 5.19 -7.90 -27.81
N GLY A 381 4.26 -8.71 -27.31
CA GLY A 381 4.49 -10.12 -27.03
C GLY A 381 5.53 -10.39 -25.94
N GLY A 382 5.81 -9.42 -25.06
CA GLY A 382 6.84 -9.55 -24.01
C GLY A 382 6.98 -8.29 -23.14
N LEU A 383 8.14 -8.12 -22.51
CA LEU A 383 8.40 -6.99 -21.63
C LEU A 383 8.82 -5.72 -22.39
N THR A 384 8.31 -4.58 -21.96
CA THR A 384 8.69 -3.24 -22.44
C THR A 384 9.03 -2.32 -21.28
N ASP A 385 9.46 -1.10 -21.60
CA ASP A 385 9.77 -0.07 -20.60
C ASP A 385 8.60 0.23 -19.66
N ASN A 386 7.38 0.11 -20.17
CA ASN A 386 6.14 0.33 -19.40
C ASN A 386 5.98 -0.68 -18.26
N ASP A 387 6.36 -1.94 -18.50
CA ASP A 387 6.29 -2.99 -17.47
C ASP A 387 7.22 -2.65 -16.30
N PHE A 388 8.45 -2.21 -16.60
CA PHE A 388 9.42 -1.83 -15.58
C PHE A 388 9.05 -0.52 -14.88
N LEU A 389 8.46 0.43 -15.61
CA LEU A 389 7.95 1.67 -15.04
C LEU A 389 6.82 1.39 -14.04
N LEU A 390 5.82 0.59 -14.43
CA LEU A 390 4.72 0.24 -13.53
C LEU A 390 5.22 -0.59 -12.34
N ALA A 391 6.15 -1.54 -12.54
CA ALA A 391 6.78 -2.27 -11.44
C ALA A 391 7.45 -1.33 -10.42
N LYS A 392 8.18 -0.32 -10.90
CA LYS A 392 8.82 0.68 -10.05
C LYS A 392 7.81 1.55 -9.29
N ILE A 393 6.74 2.01 -9.96
CA ILE A 393 5.66 2.76 -9.30
C ILE A 393 5.02 1.93 -8.19
N ILE A 394 4.81 0.64 -8.44
CA ILE A 394 4.28 -0.30 -7.44
C ILE A 394 5.27 -0.42 -6.27
N ASP A 395 6.56 -0.56 -6.51
CA ASP A 395 7.57 -0.63 -5.44
C ASP A 395 7.64 0.64 -4.59
N GLU A 396 7.43 1.83 -5.18
CA GLU A 396 7.45 3.10 -4.45
C GLU A 396 6.28 3.27 -3.47
N ILE A 397 5.19 2.53 -3.64
CA ILE A 397 4.00 2.59 -2.78
C ILE A 397 3.88 1.42 -1.79
N THR A 398 4.85 0.51 -1.75
CA THR A 398 4.79 -0.71 -0.92
C THR A 398 5.95 -0.87 0.04
#